data_AF-A0A3D3JUB3-F1
#
_entry.id   AF-A0A3D3JUB3-F1
#
_cell.length_a   1.000
_cell.length_b   1.000
_cell.length_c   1.000
_cell.angle_alpha   90.00
_cell.angle_beta   90.00
_cell.angle_gamma   90.00
#
_symmetry.space_group_name_H-M   'P 1'
#
loop_
_entity.id
_entity.type
_entity.pdbx_description
1 polymer ?
#
loop_
_entity_poly.entity_id
_entity_poly.type
_entity_poly.pdbx_seq_one_letter_code
_entity_poly.pdbx_strand_id
1 'polypeptide(L)'
;EAAGELQRRLEDHPNDVNAAHLLMQTYYDHLNSPQEAVNVLRGELEKKKLQADHIRMVDLAVDILLEVKQQSDAVRILERSIEKLGSGGAVSPLRQRLDHLQ
;
A
#
# COMPACT_ATOMS: atom_id res chain seq x y z
N GLU A 1 -2.85 8.51 20.74
CA GLU A 1 -3.11 8.72 19.30
C GLU A 1 -3.04 7.37 18.59
N ALA A 2 -4.08 6.98 17.85
CA ALA A 2 -4.18 5.64 17.25
C ALA A 2 -3.06 5.33 16.25
N ALA A 3 -2.63 6.31 15.46
CA ALA A 3 -1.51 6.16 14.52
C ALA A 3 -0.19 5.86 15.24
N GLY A 4 0.10 6.52 16.36
CA GLY A 4 1.32 6.28 17.14
C GLY A 4 1.38 4.89 17.77
N GLU A 5 0.23 4.34 18.19
CA GLU A 5 0.16 2.96 18.69
C GLU A 5 0.41 1.94 17.57
N LEU A 6 -0.17 2.16 16.39
CA LEU A 6 0.04 1.32 15.22
C LEU A 6 1.49 1.39 14.71
N GLN A 7 2.12 2.56 14.73
CA GLN A 7 3.54 2.71 14.41
C GLN A 7 4.41 1.89 15.38
N ARG A 8 4.22 2.04 16.69
CA ARG A 8 4.98 1.26 17.69
C ARG A 8 4.79 -0.24 17.49
N ARG A 9 3.57 -0.69 17.20
CA ARG A 9 3.29 -2.09 16.89
C ARG A 9 4.06 -2.57 15.66
N LEU A 10 4.25 -1.74 14.64
CA LEU A 10 5.05 -2.09 13.46
C LEU A 10 6.56 -2.06 13.74
N GLU A 11 7.02 -1.31 14.75
CA GLU A 11 8.39 -1.41 15.25
C GLU A 11 8.63 -2.77 15.92
N ASP A 12 7.69 -3.23 16.75
CA ASP A 12 7.76 -4.52 17.44
C ASP A 12 7.46 -5.72 16.51
N HIS A 13 6.56 -5.52 15.55
CA HIS A 13 6.06 -6.53 14.62
C HIS A 13 6.09 -6.01 13.17
N PRO A 14 7.28 -5.91 12.56
CA PRO A 14 7.46 -5.30 11.24
C PRO A 14 6.86 -6.09 10.09
N ASN A 15 6.23 -7.24 10.32
CA ASN A 15 5.52 -8.00 9.28
C ASN A 15 4.00 -8.03 9.52
N ASP A 16 3.49 -7.23 10.45
CA ASP A 16 2.06 -7.12 10.72
C ASP A 16 1.35 -6.28 9.65
N VAL A 17 0.99 -6.94 8.56
CA VAL A 17 0.31 -6.33 7.40
C VAL A 17 -1.00 -5.67 7.80
N ASN A 18 -1.71 -6.21 8.80
CA ASN A 18 -2.96 -5.61 9.28
C ASN A 18 -2.70 -4.29 10.01
N ALA A 19 -1.67 -4.23 10.85
CA ALA A 19 -1.26 -2.98 11.49
C ALA A 19 -0.83 -1.92 10.46
N ALA A 20 -0.10 -2.34 9.42
CA ALA A 20 0.31 -1.44 8.34
C ALA A 20 -0.89 -0.92 7.53
N HIS A 21 -1.84 -1.80 7.20
CA HIS A 21 -3.08 -1.40 6.53
C HIS A 21 -3.91 -0.42 7.39
N LEU A 22 -4.09 -0.70 8.67
CA LEU A 22 -4.82 0.17 9.60
C LEU A 22 -4.11 1.52 9.79
N LEU A 23 -2.78 1.53 9.85
CA LEU A 23 -2.01 2.77 9.96
C LEU A 23 -2.20 3.65 8.73
N MET A 24 -2.14 3.03 7.55
CA MET A 24 -2.37 3.68 6.28
C MET A 24 -3.80 4.26 6.18
N GLN A 25 -4.82 3.49 6.55
CA GLN A 25 -6.21 3.98 6.63
C GLN A 25 -6.34 5.13 7.63
N THR A 26 -5.70 5.03 8.80
CA THR A 26 -5.73 6.09 9.82
C THR A 26 -5.14 7.39 9.28
N TYR A 27 -4.01 7.32 8.58
CA TYR A 27 -3.42 8.51 7.97
C TYR A 27 -4.34 9.16 6.93
N TYR A 28 -5.01 8.35 6.13
CA TYR A 28 -5.88 8.85 5.08
C TYR A 28 -7.21 9.37 5.62
N ASP A 29 -7.99 8.52 6.31
CA ASP A 29 -9.37 8.79 6.72
C ASP A 29 -9.47 9.75 7.92
N HIS A 30 -8.51 9.67 8.86
CA HIS A 30 -8.60 10.38 10.13
C HIS A 30 -7.65 11.57 10.24
N LEU A 31 -6.48 11.48 9.62
CA LEU A 31 -5.45 12.51 9.69
C LEU A 31 -5.33 13.33 8.40
N ASN A 32 -6.15 13.03 7.37
CA ASN A 32 -6.16 13.72 6.08
C ASN A 32 -4.74 13.89 5.50
N SER A 33 -3.93 12.86 5.66
CA SER A 33 -2.50 12.82 5.37
C SER A 33 -2.22 11.74 4.31
N PRO A 34 -2.66 11.95 3.06
CA PRO A 34 -2.56 10.94 2.00
C PRO A 34 -1.11 10.56 1.68
N GLN A 35 -0.17 11.50 1.81
CA GLN A 35 1.25 11.21 1.59
C GLN A 35 1.81 10.23 2.64
N GLU A 36 1.43 10.39 3.90
CA GLU A 36 1.85 9.51 4.98
C GLU A 36 1.23 8.12 4.84
N ALA A 37 -0.03 8.05 4.41
CA ALA A 37 -0.68 6.78 4.09
C ALA A 37 0.11 5.99 3.02
N VAL A 38 0.50 6.66 1.92
CA VAL A 38 1.31 6.03 0.86
C VAL A 38 2.71 5.64 1.37
N ASN A 39 3.31 6.44 2.26
CA ASN A 39 4.63 6.15 2.84
C ASN A 39 4.63 4.83 3.63
N VAL A 40 3.53 4.47 4.28
CA VAL A 40 3.39 3.16 4.95
C VAL A 40 3.56 2.02 3.95
N LEU A 41 2.83 2.03 2.83
CA LEU A 41 2.97 0.99 1.80
C LEU A 41 4.37 1.00 1.17
N ARG A 42 4.96 2.18 0.93
CA ARG A 42 6.33 2.26 0.40
C ARG A 42 7.31 1.54 1.33
N GLY A 43 7.19 1.73 2.64
CA GLY A 43 7.96 0.98 3.64
C GLY A 43 7.75 -0.53 3.54
N GLU A 44 6.51 -1.00 3.37
CA GLU A 44 6.24 -2.43 3.14
C GLU A 44 6.84 -2.96 1.83
N LEU A 45 6.80 -2.16 0.75
CA LEU A 45 7.38 -2.53 -0.55
C LEU A 45 8.90 -2.66 -0.50
N GLU A 46 9.58 -1.95 0.40
CA GLU A 46 11.02 -2.11 0.63
C GLU A 46 11.37 -3.41 1.37
N LYS A 47 10.40 -4.05 2.04
CA LYS A 47 10.62 -5.33 2.72
C LYS A 47 10.83 -6.48 1.73
N LYS A 48 11.50 -7.53 2.20
CA LYS A 48 11.93 -8.68 1.37
C LYS A 48 10.78 -9.50 0.79
N LYS A 49 9.56 -9.43 1.35
CA LYS A 49 8.41 -10.23 0.89
C LYS A 49 7.12 -9.41 0.93
N LEU A 50 6.62 -9.06 -0.26
CA LEU A 50 5.20 -8.72 -0.42
C LEU A 50 4.42 -10.03 -0.49
N GLN A 51 3.31 -10.11 0.23
CA GLN A 51 2.43 -11.28 0.28
C GLN A 51 1.04 -10.91 -0.24
N ALA A 52 0.21 -11.90 -0.56
CA ALA A 52 -1.15 -11.68 -1.04
C ALA A 52 -1.98 -10.76 -0.10
N ASP A 53 -1.71 -10.81 1.20
CA ASP A 53 -2.37 -9.95 2.19
C ASP A 53 -2.13 -8.45 1.97
N HIS A 54 -1.08 -8.08 1.23
CA HIS A 54 -0.75 -6.69 0.91
C HIS A 54 -1.55 -6.15 -0.28
N ILE A 55 -2.27 -7.00 -1.04
CA ILE A 55 -3.03 -6.56 -2.23
C ILE A 55 -4.02 -5.46 -1.86
N ARG A 56 -4.70 -5.59 -0.73
CA ARG A 56 -5.64 -4.58 -0.23
C ARG A 56 -4.96 -3.25 0.08
N MET A 57 -3.73 -3.30 0.61
CA MET A 57 -2.93 -2.09 0.86
C MET A 57 -2.48 -1.44 -0.44
N VAL A 58 -2.09 -2.25 -1.44
CA VAL A 58 -1.73 -1.75 -2.78
C VAL A 58 -2.92 -1.06 -3.42
N ASP A 59 -4.10 -1.68 -3.38
CA ASP A 59 -5.33 -1.09 -3.92
C ASP A 59 -5.65 0.26 -3.27
N LEU A 60 -5.62 0.33 -1.94
CA LEU A 60 -5.85 1.58 -1.21
C LEU A 60 -4.81 2.65 -1.59
N ALA A 61 -3.53 2.29 -1.77
CA ALA A 61 -2.50 3.27 -2.06
C ALA A 61 -2.64 3.85 -3.46
N VAL A 62 -3.07 3.00 -4.40
CA VAL A 62 -3.41 3.43 -5.76
C VAL A 62 -4.57 4.41 -5.73
N ASP A 63 -5.65 4.12 -4.98
CA ASP A 63 -6.78 5.05 -4.84
C ASP A 63 -6.34 6.40 -4.27
N ILE A 64 -5.56 6.39 -3.18
CA ILE A 64 -5.03 7.62 -2.56
C ILE A 64 -4.19 8.40 -3.57
N LEU A 65 -3.27 7.74 -4.29
CA LEU A 65 -2.39 8.39 -5.26
C LEU A 65 -3.15 9.00 -6.44
N LEU A 66 -4.19 8.32 -6.92
CA LEU A 66 -5.05 8.86 -7.98
C LEU A 66 -5.83 10.08 -7.48
N GLU A 67 -6.34 10.05 -6.25
CA GLU A 67 -7.03 11.19 -5.65
C GLU A 67 -6.12 12.41 -5.53
N VAL A 68 -4.86 12.23 -5.08
CA VAL A 68 -3.87 13.32 -5.01
C VAL A 68 -3.22 13.65 -6.35
N LYS A 69 -3.78 13.16 -7.47
CA LYS A 69 -3.32 13.39 -8.85
C LYS A 69 -1.88 12.93 -9.13
N GLN A 70 -1.36 11.99 -8.35
CA GLN A 70 -0.05 11.36 -8.52
C GLN A 70 -0.18 10.05 -9.34
N GLN A 71 -0.74 10.13 -10.54
CA GLN A 71 -0.96 8.94 -11.40
C GLN A 71 0.33 8.19 -11.72
N SER A 72 1.44 8.90 -11.96
CA SER A 72 2.73 8.26 -12.23
C SER A 72 3.25 7.43 -11.04
N ASP A 73 3.01 7.87 -9.80
CA ASP A 73 3.36 7.10 -8.62
C ASP A 73 2.42 5.91 -8.42
N ALA A 74 1.13 6.05 -8.74
CA ALA A 74 0.16 4.96 -8.70
C ALA A 74 0.57 3.81 -9.63
N VAL A 75 0.96 4.14 -10.87
CA VAL A 75 1.49 3.20 -11.86
C VAL A 75 2.74 2.49 -11.33
N ARG A 76 3.72 3.25 -10.81
CA ARG A 76 4.96 2.67 -10.26
C ARG A 76 4.70 1.70 -9.09
N ILE A 77 3.77 2.03 -8.20
CA ILE A 77 3.40 1.15 -7.09
C ILE A 77 2.76 -0.15 -7.61
N LEU A 78 1.87 -0.07 -8.59
CA LEU A 78 1.27 -1.25 -9.21
C LEU A 78 2.32 -2.15 -9.86
N GLU A 79 3.18 -1.58 -10.71
CA GLU A 79 4.25 -2.31 -11.39
C GLU A 79 5.16 -3.05 -10.39
N ARG A 80 5.64 -2.34 -9.36
CA ARG A 80 6.52 -2.90 -8.33
C ARG A 80 5.83 -3.98 -7.50
N SER A 81 4.55 -3.81 -7.22
CA SER A 81 3.76 -4.79 -6.44
C SER A 81 3.52 -6.06 -7.26
N ILE A 82 3.18 -5.92 -8.54
CA ILE A 82 3.00 -7.02 -9.48
C ILE A 82 4.30 -7.82 -9.63
N GLU A 83 5.43 -7.14 -9.77
CA GLU A 83 6.75 -7.79 -9.85
C GLU A 83 7.06 -8.62 -8.60
N LYS A 84 6.81 -8.05 -7.41
CA LYS A 84 7.09 -8.74 -6.13
C LYS A 84 6.16 -9.91 -5.83
N LEU A 85 4.87 -9.80 -6.20
CA LEU A 85 3.89 -10.86 -5.98
C LEU A 85 3.97 -11.96 -7.05
N GLY A 86 4.60 -11.68 -8.19
CA GLY A 86 4.82 -12.63 -9.27
C GLY A 86 3.58 -12.90 -10.14
N SER A 87 3.52 -14.09 -10.74
CA SER A 87 2.50 -14.46 -11.74
C SER A 87 1.35 -15.30 -11.16
N GLY A 88 0.99 -15.06 -9.90
CA GLY A 88 -0.13 -15.75 -9.24
C GLY A 88 -1.49 -15.13 -9.56
N GLY A 89 -2.58 -15.90 -9.47
CA GLY A 89 -3.95 -15.41 -9.73
C GLY A 89 -4.39 -14.26 -8.82
N ALA A 90 -3.75 -14.09 -7.66
CA ALA A 90 -4.00 -12.96 -6.77
C ALA A 90 -3.53 -11.61 -7.34
N VAL A 91 -2.68 -11.60 -8.37
CA VAL A 91 -2.11 -10.40 -8.99
C VAL A 91 -2.94 -9.92 -10.19
N SER A 92 -3.87 -10.74 -10.69
CA SER A 92 -4.74 -10.41 -11.83
C SER A 92 -5.51 -9.08 -11.66
N PRO A 93 -6.10 -8.77 -10.48
CA PRO A 93 -6.78 -7.49 -10.28
C PRO A 93 -5.83 -6.29 -10.39
N LEU A 94 -4.61 -6.41 -9.84
CA LEU A 94 -3.60 -5.35 -9.92
C LEU A 94 -3.14 -5.11 -11.36
N ARG A 95 -3.00 -6.17 -12.16
CA ARG A 95 -2.65 -6.08 -13.59
C ARG A 95 -3.73 -5.36 -14.40
N GLN A 96 -4.99 -5.77 -14.25
CA GLN A 96 -6.11 -5.08 -14.92
C GLN A 96 -6.17 -3.60 -14.59
N ARG A 97 -5.88 -3.25 -13.33
CA ARG A 97 -5.84 -1.86 -12.88
C ARG A 97 -4.67 -1.09 -13.47
N LEU A 98 -3.50 -1.71 -13.62
CA LEU A 98 -2.36 -1.13 -14.31
C LEU A 98 -2.67 -0.85 -15.79
N ASP A 99 -3.26 -1.82 -16.50
CA ASP A 99 -3.68 -1.66 -17.90
C ASP A 99 -4.66 -0.49 -18.10
N HIS A 100 -5.56 -0.23 -17.12
CA HIS A 100 -6.50 0.90 -17.21
C HIS A 100 -5.85 2.28 -16.98
N LEU A 101 -4.66 2.33 -16.37
CA LEU A 101 -3.96 3.58 -16.03
C LEU A 101 -2.91 4.00 -17.06
N GLN A 102 -2.61 3.14 -18.04
CA GLN A 102 -1.68 3.34 -19.16
C GLN A 102 -2.40 3.85 -20.41
#